data_AF-A0A7R9T4Q0-F1
#
_entry.id   AF-A0A7R9T4Q0-F1
#
_cell.length_a   1.000
_cell.length_b   1.000
_cell.length_c   1.000
_cell.angle_alpha   90.00
_cell.angle_beta   90.00
_cell.angle_gamma   90.00
#
_symmetry.space_group_name_H-M   'P 1'
#
loop_
_entity.id
_entity.type
_entity.pdbx_description
1 polymer ?
#
loop_
_entity_poly.entity_id
_entity_poly.type
_entity_poly.pdbx_seq_one_letter_code
_entity_poly.pdbx_strand_id
1 'polypeptide(L)'
;DEMSARQKQTAEDVAAQMEKRAAAQARLAAAQAAAAASAAAAKKKTDDGGHAISKDELQELLKEFAPGESFEPEVEEMLLEITDDFVDNVLEHAARLARHRGSEAVEPKDVLLHLERQWDMHIPGYGGEEVPKYTEKQSVETHSRRLAAVRRSIAAATAAQNEQRKQARLAADRATKGKGDMGAED
;
A
#
# COMPACT_ATOMS: atom_id res chain seq x y z
N ASP A 1 32.35 72.72 6.05
CA ASP A 1 31.69 71.52 5.49
C ASP A 1 31.85 70.20 6.26
N GLU A 2 32.90 69.97 7.07
CA GLU A 2 33.09 68.65 7.71
C GLU A 2 32.07 68.26 8.80
N MET A 3 31.49 69.22 9.52
CA MET A 3 30.48 68.92 10.57
C MET A 3 29.15 68.42 9.99
N SER A 4 28.80 68.83 8.76
CA SER A 4 27.55 68.38 8.11
C SER A 4 27.67 66.95 7.57
N ALA A 5 28.86 66.54 7.11
CA ALA A 5 29.13 65.19 6.64
C ALA A 5 29.05 64.15 7.78
N ARG A 6 29.62 64.46 8.95
CA ARG A 6 29.49 63.60 10.15
C ARG A 6 28.04 63.44 10.61
N GLN A 7 27.24 64.51 10.56
CA GLN A 7 25.84 64.47 10.97
C GLN A 7 24.98 63.64 9.99
N LYS A 8 25.29 63.69 8.69
CA LYS A 8 24.64 62.84 7.68
C LYS A 8 25.02 61.36 7.82
N GLN A 9 26.29 61.05 8.07
CA GLN A 9 26.75 59.67 8.31
C GLN A 9 26.08 59.04 9.54
N THR A 10 25.94 59.80 10.64
CA THR A 10 25.23 59.31 11.83
C THR A 10 23.74 59.05 11.58
N ALA A 11 23.10 59.79 10.67
CA ALA A 11 21.69 59.62 10.35
C ALA A 11 21.43 58.39 9.46
N GLU A 12 22.31 58.14 8.49
CA GLU A 12 22.26 56.93 7.65
C GLU A 12 22.52 55.66 8.47
N ASP A 13 23.49 55.69 9.40
CA ASP A 13 23.78 54.56 10.27
C ASP A 13 22.59 54.22 11.17
N VAL A 14 21.89 55.22 11.71
CA VAL A 14 20.69 55.03 12.53
C VAL A 14 19.53 54.47 11.69
N ALA A 15 19.34 54.93 10.45
CA ALA A 15 18.32 54.40 9.54
C ALA A 15 18.58 52.92 9.19
N ALA A 16 19.83 52.57 8.88
CA ALA A 16 20.22 51.18 8.63
C ALA A 16 20.08 50.29 9.88
N GLN A 17 20.30 50.84 11.07
CA GLN A 17 20.10 50.13 12.34
C GLN A 17 18.61 49.91 12.65
N MET A 18 17.74 50.87 12.30
CA MET A 18 16.28 50.71 12.41
C MET A 18 15.74 49.69 11.42
N GLU A 19 16.23 49.68 10.18
CA GLU A 19 15.83 48.69 9.17
C GLU A 19 16.22 47.26 9.59
N LYS A 20 17.44 47.07 10.10
CA LYS A 20 17.89 45.79 10.67
C LYS A 20 17.05 45.34 11.87
N ARG A 21 16.62 46.28 12.72
CA ARG A 21 15.72 46.00 13.86
C ARG A 21 14.32 45.62 13.39
N ALA A 22 13.79 46.30 12.37
CA ALA A 22 12.50 45.96 11.77
C ALA A 22 12.53 44.57 11.13
N ALA A 23 13.61 44.23 10.41
CA ALA A 23 13.80 42.90 9.84
C ALA A 23 13.94 41.81 10.91
N ALA A 24 14.63 42.09 12.02
CA ALA A 24 14.75 41.17 13.15
C ALA A 24 13.40 40.97 13.87
N GLN A 25 12.62 42.03 14.06
CA GLN A 25 11.26 41.94 14.62
C GLN A 25 10.32 41.16 13.69
N ALA A 26 10.39 41.38 12.37
CA ALA A 26 9.59 40.64 11.40
C ALA A 26 9.93 39.13 11.41
N ARG A 27 11.21 38.77 11.54
CA ARG A 27 11.64 37.37 11.69
C ARG A 27 11.14 36.73 12.99
N LEU A 28 11.17 37.47 14.10
CA LEU A 28 10.66 36.98 15.38
C LEU A 28 9.14 36.77 15.34
N ALA A 29 8.40 37.70 14.73
CA ALA A 29 6.96 37.60 14.53
C ALA A 29 6.58 36.42 13.63
N ALA A 30 7.33 36.18 12.55
CA ALA A 30 7.13 35.03 11.68
C ALA A 30 7.39 33.69 12.40
N ALA A 31 8.44 33.62 13.23
CA ALA A 31 8.71 32.44 14.05
C ALA A 31 7.62 32.19 15.10
N GLN A 32 7.10 33.25 15.73
CA GLN A 32 5.98 33.15 16.68
C GLN A 32 4.68 32.71 15.98
N ALA A 33 4.41 33.19 14.76
CA ALA A 33 3.26 32.76 13.96
C ALA A 33 3.35 31.27 13.55
N ALA A 34 4.54 30.81 13.15
CA ALA A 34 4.78 29.40 12.84
C ALA A 34 4.59 28.50 14.08
N ALA A 35 5.08 28.95 15.25
CA ALA A 35 4.87 28.25 16.51
C ALA A 35 3.38 28.20 16.90
N ALA A 36 2.65 29.31 16.76
CA ALA A 36 1.21 29.37 17.02
C ALA A 36 0.40 28.47 16.08
N ALA A 37 0.77 28.38 14.80
CA ALA A 37 0.15 27.48 13.84
C ALA A 37 0.37 26.01 14.20
N SER A 38 1.59 25.64 14.64
CA SER A 38 1.87 24.28 15.11
C SER A 38 1.11 23.92 16.41
N ALA A 39 0.95 24.88 17.32
CA ALA A 39 0.16 24.70 18.54
C ALA A 39 -1.34 24.58 18.25
N ALA A 40 -1.87 25.33 17.28
CA ALA A 40 -3.27 25.21 16.85
C ALA A 40 -3.56 23.86 16.19
N ALA A 41 -2.65 23.34 15.36
CA ALA A 41 -2.75 22.00 14.77
C ALA A 41 -2.72 20.89 15.84
N ALA A 42 -1.86 21.04 16.86
CA ALA A 42 -1.83 20.12 18.00
C ALA A 42 -3.12 20.21 18.85
N LYS A 43 -3.73 21.40 18.97
CA LYS A 43 -4.97 21.59 19.72
C LYS A 43 -6.20 21.00 19.01
N LYS A 44 -6.23 20.95 17.67
CA LYS A 44 -7.33 20.26 16.95
C LYS A 44 -7.38 18.77 17.31
N LYS A 45 -6.24 18.10 17.45
CA LYS A 45 -6.18 16.72 17.94
C LYS A 45 -6.78 16.52 19.33
N THR A 46 -6.86 17.56 20.17
CA THR A 46 -7.34 17.41 21.56
C THR A 46 -8.85 17.52 21.72
N ASP A 47 -9.56 18.09 20.75
CA ASP A 47 -11.02 18.28 20.84
C ASP A 47 -11.76 16.96 20.53
N ASP A 48 -11.22 16.17 19.58
CA ASP A 48 -11.73 14.85 19.17
C ASP A 48 -11.17 13.68 20.02
N GLY A 49 -10.60 13.97 21.18
CA GLY A 49 -10.03 12.93 22.06
C GLY A 49 -8.73 12.29 21.56
N GLY A 50 -8.13 12.81 20.48
CA GLY A 50 -6.91 12.27 19.88
C GLY A 50 -7.15 11.37 18.67
N HIS A 51 -8.41 11.07 18.35
CA HIS A 51 -8.79 10.19 17.24
C HIS A 51 -8.52 10.84 15.88
N ALA A 52 -8.29 10.00 14.87
CA ALA A 52 -8.05 10.41 13.49
C ALA A 52 -9.30 11.01 12.82
N ILE A 53 -10.49 10.60 13.27
CA ILE A 53 -11.79 11.12 12.84
C ILE A 53 -12.63 11.44 14.08
N SER A 54 -13.52 12.42 13.96
CA SER A 54 -14.48 12.78 15.02
C SER A 54 -15.71 11.87 15.03
N LYS A 55 -16.44 11.83 16.16
CA LYS A 55 -17.74 11.13 16.24
C LYS A 55 -18.75 11.69 15.23
N ASP A 56 -18.74 13.00 15.03
CA ASP A 56 -19.64 13.67 14.10
C ASP A 56 -19.35 13.27 12.64
N GLU A 57 -18.07 13.19 12.26
CA GLU A 57 -17.64 12.72 10.93
C GLU A 57 -18.01 11.26 10.69
N LEU A 58 -17.88 10.39 11.69
CA LEU A 58 -18.29 8.99 11.61
C LEU A 58 -19.81 8.86 11.41
N GLN A 59 -20.61 9.66 12.11
CA GLN A 59 -22.07 9.68 11.93
C GLN A 59 -22.50 10.29 10.60
N GLU A 60 -21.78 11.30 10.11
CA GLU A 60 -22.01 11.87 8.78
C GLU A 60 -21.73 10.83 7.68
N LEU A 61 -20.65 10.07 7.82
CA LEU A 61 -20.33 8.95 6.93
C LEU A 61 -21.47 7.92 6.93
N LEU A 62 -21.98 7.51 8.09
CA LEU A 62 -23.09 6.56 8.14
C LEU A 62 -24.34 7.09 7.42
N LYS A 63 -24.66 8.39 7.55
CA LYS A 63 -25.83 8.98 6.87
C LYS A 63 -25.70 8.97 5.35
N GLU A 64 -24.49 9.07 4.82
CA GLU A 64 -24.23 8.99 3.38
C GLU A 64 -24.40 7.55 2.86
N PHE A 65 -23.93 6.55 3.59
CA PHE A 65 -23.92 5.15 3.15
C PHE A 65 -25.20 4.37 3.51
N ALA A 66 -25.76 4.62 4.70
CA ALA A 66 -26.94 3.94 5.25
C ALA A 66 -27.87 4.96 5.93
N PRO A 67 -28.64 5.73 5.14
CA PRO A 67 -29.57 6.71 5.69
C PRO A 67 -30.67 6.00 6.49
N GLY A 68 -30.72 6.28 7.81
CA GLY A 68 -31.73 5.75 8.73
C GLY A 68 -31.20 4.80 9.79
N GLU A 69 -29.91 4.45 9.73
CA GLU A 69 -29.23 3.70 10.79
C GLU A 69 -28.43 4.65 11.71
N SER A 70 -28.21 4.21 12.94
CA SER A 70 -27.39 4.91 13.94
C SER A 70 -26.49 3.91 14.64
N PHE A 71 -25.25 4.30 14.92
CA PHE A 71 -24.36 3.48 15.73
C PHE A 71 -24.78 3.50 17.20
N GLU A 72 -24.59 2.37 17.89
CA GLU A 72 -24.61 2.36 19.35
C GLU A 72 -23.32 2.98 19.91
N PRO A 73 -23.36 3.60 21.10
CA PRO A 73 -22.20 4.31 21.66
C PRO A 73 -20.94 3.44 21.77
N GLU A 74 -21.09 2.15 22.09
CA GLU A 74 -19.97 1.20 22.21
C GLU A 74 -19.36 0.86 20.85
N VAL A 75 -20.18 0.79 19.79
CA VAL A 75 -19.72 0.52 18.43
C VAL A 75 -18.98 1.74 17.87
N GLU A 76 -19.44 2.96 18.17
CA GLU A 76 -18.74 4.18 17.77
C GLU A 76 -17.32 4.22 18.36
N GLU A 77 -17.17 3.91 19.65
CA GLU A 77 -15.86 3.89 20.31
C GLU A 77 -14.94 2.82 19.72
N MET A 78 -15.46 1.62 19.45
CA MET A 78 -14.71 0.56 18.79
C MET A 78 -14.27 0.96 17.37
N LEU A 79 -15.14 1.60 16.59
CA LEU A 79 -14.81 2.03 15.23
C LEU A 79 -13.75 3.15 15.22
N LEU A 80 -13.79 4.05 16.19
CA LEU A 80 -12.75 5.08 16.36
C LEU A 80 -11.39 4.45 16.67
N GLU A 81 -11.34 3.47 17.59
CA GLU A 81 -10.10 2.76 17.92
C GLU A 81 -9.55 2.00 16.70
N ILE A 82 -10.40 1.29 15.97
CA ILE A 82 -10.01 0.60 14.73
C ILE A 82 -9.49 1.58 13.67
N THR A 83 -10.10 2.77 13.59
CA THR A 83 -9.67 3.80 12.63
C THR A 83 -8.29 4.36 13.00
N ASP A 84 -8.03 4.59 14.28
CA ASP A 84 -6.72 5.01 14.74
C ASP A 84 -5.65 3.95 14.47
N ASP A 85 -5.93 2.70 14.81
CA ASP A 85 -5.06 1.57 14.53
C ASP A 85 -4.79 1.42 13.03
N PHE A 86 -5.80 1.65 12.19
CA PHE A 86 -5.65 1.66 10.74
C PHE A 86 -4.66 2.75 10.29
N VAL A 87 -4.83 3.98 10.78
CA VAL A 87 -3.97 5.11 10.41
C VAL A 87 -2.54 4.89 10.87
N ASP A 88 -2.33 4.42 12.10
CA ASP A 88 -1.00 4.14 12.65
C ASP A 88 -0.30 3.02 11.88
N ASN A 89 -1.02 1.95 11.55
CA ASN A 89 -0.49 0.85 10.75
C ASN A 89 -0.09 1.31 9.34
N VAL A 90 -0.96 2.05 8.65
CA VAL A 90 -0.67 2.60 7.32
C VAL A 90 0.55 3.53 7.36
N LEU A 91 0.64 4.41 8.35
CA LEU A 91 1.77 5.34 8.52
C LEU A 91 3.07 4.62 8.84
N GLU A 92 3.04 3.61 9.72
CA GLU A 92 4.23 2.84 10.07
C GLU A 92 4.79 2.10 8.84
N HIS A 93 3.92 1.47 8.06
CA HIS A 93 4.33 0.80 6.83
C HIS A 93 4.79 1.78 5.74
N ALA A 94 4.13 2.93 5.59
CA ALA A 94 4.56 3.96 4.67
C ALA A 94 5.95 4.52 5.05
N ALA A 95 6.21 4.73 6.35
CA ALA A 95 7.52 5.15 6.84
C ALA A 95 8.60 4.09 6.58
N ARG A 96 8.29 2.80 6.76
CA ARG A 96 9.22 1.71 6.41
C ARG A 96 9.53 1.68 4.90
N LEU A 97 8.54 1.92 4.04
CA LEU A 97 8.72 1.99 2.58
C LEU A 97 9.55 3.22 2.17
N ALA A 98 9.32 4.37 2.80
CA ALA A 98 10.13 5.56 2.58
C ALA A 98 11.61 5.31 2.89
N ARG A 99 11.87 4.69 4.04
CA ARG A 99 13.23 4.28 4.43
C ARG A 99 13.80 3.23 3.48
N HIS A 100 12.99 2.31 2.97
CA HIS A 100 13.43 1.30 2.01
C HIS A 100 13.94 1.89 0.68
N ARG A 101 13.35 3.00 0.21
CA ARG A 101 13.89 3.72 -0.96
C ARG A 101 15.06 4.66 -0.64
N GLY A 102 15.44 4.80 0.63
CA GLY A 102 16.46 5.72 1.10
C GLY A 102 15.99 7.17 1.26
N SER A 103 14.67 7.39 1.37
CA SER A 103 14.10 8.72 1.67
C SER A 103 13.83 8.88 3.17
N GLU A 104 14.06 10.08 3.68
CA GLU A 104 13.67 10.47 5.05
C GLU A 104 12.27 11.10 5.10
N ALA A 105 11.67 11.39 3.96
CA ALA A 105 10.32 11.93 3.84
C ALA A 105 9.34 10.87 3.33
N VAL A 106 8.19 10.74 4.01
CA VAL A 106 7.07 9.91 3.55
C VAL A 106 6.41 10.60 2.36
N GLU A 107 6.34 9.90 1.23
CA GLU A 107 5.68 10.38 0.02
C GLU A 107 4.33 9.69 -0.17
N PRO A 108 3.40 10.29 -0.94
CA PRO A 108 2.11 9.67 -1.25
C PRO A 108 2.23 8.28 -1.86
N LYS A 109 3.32 8.02 -2.61
CA LYS A 109 3.61 6.71 -3.23
C LYS A 109 3.79 5.58 -2.20
N ASP A 110 4.30 5.89 -1.01
CA ASP A 110 4.50 4.90 0.06
C ASP A 110 3.18 4.42 0.64
N VAL A 111 2.29 5.38 0.88
CA VAL A 111 0.94 5.12 1.38
C VAL A 111 0.14 4.36 0.33
N LEU A 112 0.18 4.82 -0.92
CA LEU A 112 -0.57 4.22 -2.02
C LEU A 112 -0.19 2.74 -2.23
N LEU A 113 1.11 2.44 -2.23
CA LEU A 113 1.60 1.07 -2.40
C LEU A 113 1.14 0.14 -1.27
N HIS A 114 1.08 0.64 -0.02
CA HIS A 114 0.62 -0.14 1.11
C HIS A 114 -0.89 -0.40 1.04
N LEU A 115 -1.69 0.62 0.69
CA LEU A 115 -3.14 0.49 0.51
C LEU A 115 -3.50 -0.49 -0.61
N GLU A 116 -2.84 -0.41 -1.76
CA GLU A 116 -3.09 -1.35 -2.87
C GLU A 116 -2.72 -2.79 -2.52
N ARG A 117 -1.61 -3.01 -1.80
CA ARG A 117 -1.10 -4.38 -1.56
C ARG A 117 -1.69 -5.06 -0.34
N GLN A 118 -2.13 -4.32 0.67
CA GLN A 118 -2.61 -4.90 1.93
C GLN A 118 -4.11 -4.72 2.12
N TRP A 119 -4.68 -3.63 1.60
CA TRP A 119 -6.09 -3.29 1.77
C TRP A 119 -6.91 -3.46 0.49
N ASP A 120 -6.26 -3.73 -0.65
CA ASP A 120 -6.88 -3.78 -1.98
C ASP A 120 -7.69 -2.50 -2.30
N MET A 121 -7.23 -1.37 -1.74
CA MET A 121 -7.84 -0.06 -1.93
C MET A 121 -7.12 0.69 -3.04
N HIS A 122 -7.87 1.12 -4.06
CA HIS A 122 -7.35 1.91 -5.17
C HIS A 122 -7.90 3.33 -5.13
N ILE A 123 -7.04 4.32 -4.93
CA ILE A 123 -7.41 5.74 -4.85
C ILE A 123 -7.21 6.41 -6.22
N PRO A 124 -8.27 6.81 -6.93
CA PRO A 124 -8.14 7.51 -8.20
C PRO A 124 -7.47 8.88 -8.04
N GLY A 125 -6.67 9.29 -9.01
CA GLY A 125 -6.05 10.64 -9.05
C GLY A 125 -4.78 10.79 -8.21
N TYR A 126 -4.45 9.81 -7.36
CA TYR A 126 -3.16 9.69 -6.69
C TYR A 126 -2.40 8.54 -7.37
N GLY A 127 -1.19 8.79 -7.86
CA GLY A 127 -0.40 7.76 -8.57
C GLY A 127 -0.22 7.98 -10.08
N GLY A 128 0.01 9.22 -10.52
CA GLY A 128 0.35 9.54 -11.91
C GLY A 128 1.67 8.94 -12.43
N GLU A 129 2.42 8.23 -11.59
CA GLU A 129 3.49 7.34 -12.02
C GLU A 129 2.99 5.93 -11.78
N GLU A 130 2.58 5.27 -12.87
CA GLU A 130 2.18 3.87 -12.92
C GLU A 130 3.07 3.06 -11.99
N VAL A 131 2.56 2.63 -10.83
CA VAL A 131 3.18 1.51 -10.12
C VAL A 131 3.15 0.40 -11.16
N PRO A 132 4.30 -0.04 -11.71
CA PRO A 132 4.29 -0.94 -12.84
C PRO A 132 3.49 -2.16 -12.38
N LYS A 133 2.37 -2.45 -13.07
CA LYS A 133 1.62 -3.70 -12.88
C LYS A 133 2.68 -4.78 -12.84
N TYR A 134 2.83 -5.36 -11.65
CA TYR A 134 3.96 -6.22 -11.31
C TYR A 134 4.23 -7.12 -12.50
N THR A 135 5.32 -6.85 -13.22
CA THR A 135 5.61 -7.53 -14.48
C THR A 135 5.58 -9.00 -14.17
N GLU A 136 4.67 -9.72 -14.83
CA GLU A 136 4.43 -11.14 -14.62
C GLU A 136 5.79 -11.81 -14.43
N LYS A 137 6.05 -12.40 -13.24
CA LYS A 137 7.37 -12.94 -12.88
C LYS A 137 7.83 -13.75 -14.06
N GLN A 138 8.84 -13.26 -14.79
CA GLN A 138 9.36 -13.96 -15.96
C GLN A 138 9.55 -15.40 -15.54
N SER A 139 8.82 -16.33 -16.17
CA SER A 139 8.81 -17.71 -15.75
C SER A 139 10.26 -18.16 -15.72
N VAL A 140 10.80 -18.41 -14.53
CA VAL A 140 12.22 -18.71 -14.38
C VAL A 140 12.51 -19.92 -15.28
N GLU A 141 13.53 -19.86 -16.12
CA GLU A 141 13.82 -20.90 -17.14
C GLU A 141 13.89 -22.30 -16.50
N THR A 142 14.36 -22.36 -15.25
CA THR A 142 14.35 -23.56 -14.40
C THR A 142 12.94 -24.10 -14.12
N HIS A 143 11.96 -23.24 -13.85
CA HIS A 143 10.57 -23.62 -13.64
C HIS A 143 9.94 -24.16 -14.93
N SER A 144 10.17 -23.50 -16.08
CA SER A 144 9.71 -23.99 -17.38
C SER A 144 10.30 -25.36 -17.72
N ARG A 145 11.60 -25.55 -17.48
CA ARG A 145 12.28 -26.84 -17.67
C ARG A 145 11.72 -27.95 -16.76
N ARG A 146 11.42 -27.63 -15.49
CA ARG A 146 10.78 -28.55 -14.53
C ARG A 146 9.38 -28.94 -15.00
N LEU A 147 8.56 -27.97 -15.41
CA LEU A 147 7.21 -28.21 -15.96
C LEU A 147 7.25 -29.12 -17.20
N ALA A 148 8.20 -28.90 -18.10
CA ALA A 148 8.37 -29.73 -19.28
C ALA A 148 8.77 -31.17 -18.92
N ALA A 149 9.62 -31.36 -17.92
CA ALA A 149 9.99 -32.70 -17.43
C ALA A 149 8.78 -33.43 -16.81
N VAL A 150 7.99 -32.74 -15.99
CA VAL A 150 6.76 -33.29 -15.40
C VAL A 150 5.74 -33.66 -16.48
N ARG A 151 5.52 -32.80 -17.47
CA ARG A 151 4.61 -33.10 -18.60
C ARG A 151 5.07 -34.33 -19.38
N ARG A 152 6.38 -34.48 -19.63
CA ARG A 152 6.94 -35.66 -20.29
C ARG A 152 6.78 -36.93 -19.46
N SER A 153 7.02 -36.87 -18.15
CA SER A 153 6.86 -38.05 -17.28
C SER A 153 5.40 -38.50 -17.19
N ILE A 154 4.45 -37.55 -17.12
CA ILE A 154 3.01 -37.87 -17.12
C ILE A 154 2.60 -38.49 -18.47
N ALA A 155 3.04 -37.93 -19.59
CA ALA A 155 2.76 -38.48 -20.92
C ALA A 155 3.35 -39.88 -21.13
N ALA A 156 4.58 -40.11 -20.64
CA ALA A 156 5.20 -41.43 -20.69
C ALA A 156 4.46 -42.45 -19.82
N ALA A 157 4.03 -42.06 -18.61
CA ALA A 157 3.26 -42.92 -17.72
C ALA A 157 1.89 -43.29 -18.28
N THR A 158 1.16 -42.34 -18.89
CA THR A 158 -0.14 -42.61 -19.52
C THR A 158 0.00 -43.45 -20.78
N ALA A 159 1.04 -43.24 -21.59
CA ALA A 159 1.35 -44.08 -22.73
C ALA A 159 1.66 -45.53 -22.30
N ALA A 160 2.47 -45.72 -21.27
CA ALA A 160 2.79 -47.03 -20.72
C ALA A 160 1.55 -47.75 -20.17
N GLN A 161 0.66 -47.04 -19.45
CA GLN A 161 -0.61 -47.61 -18.98
C GLN A 161 -1.53 -48.02 -20.15
N ASN A 162 -1.63 -47.21 -21.20
CA ASN A 162 -2.44 -47.54 -22.37
C ASN A 162 -1.90 -48.76 -23.12
N GLU A 163 -0.58 -48.89 -23.22
CA GLU A 163 0.06 -50.05 -23.82
C GLU A 163 -0.15 -51.32 -22.99
N GLN A 164 -0.02 -51.23 -21.66
CA GLN A 164 -0.35 -52.33 -20.75
C GLN A 164 -1.83 -52.76 -20.87
N ARG A 165 -2.76 -51.81 -20.94
CA ARG A 165 -4.19 -52.10 -21.14
C ARG A 165 -4.46 -52.79 -22.48
N LYS A 166 -3.76 -52.37 -23.54
CA LYS A 166 -3.86 -53.01 -24.86
C LYS A 166 -3.31 -54.44 -24.84
N GLN A 167 -2.16 -54.65 -24.21
CA GLN A 167 -1.56 -55.98 -24.05
C GLN A 167 -2.45 -56.92 -23.21
N ALA A 168 -3.04 -56.42 -22.12
CA ALA A 168 -3.99 -57.19 -21.30
C ALA A 168 -5.24 -57.61 -22.09
N ARG A 169 -5.77 -56.72 -22.95
CA ARG A 169 -6.91 -57.04 -23.82
C ARG A 169 -6.57 -58.10 -24.86
N LEU A 170 -5.42 -57.97 -25.53
CA LEU A 170 -4.94 -58.97 -26.49
C LEU A 170 -4.66 -60.33 -25.83
N ALA A 171 -4.16 -60.34 -24.60
CA ALA A 171 -3.98 -61.57 -23.82
C ALA A 171 -5.33 -62.22 -23.44
N ALA A 172 -6.32 -61.42 -23.05
CA ALA A 172 -7.67 -61.90 -22.78
C ALA A 172 -8.35 -62.49 -24.03
N ASP A 173 -8.23 -61.84 -25.19
CA ASP A 173 -8.78 -62.33 -26.46
C ASP A 173 -8.10 -63.64 -26.94
N ARG A 174 -6.82 -63.85 -26.63
CA ARG A 174 -6.13 -65.13 -26.89
C ARG A 174 -6.60 -66.25 -25.96
N ALA A 175 -6.85 -65.94 -24.69
CA ALA A 175 -7.34 -66.92 -23.72
C ALA A 175 -8.78 -67.38 -24.02
N THR A 176 -9.64 -66.51 -24.56
CA THR A 176 -11.00 -66.87 -24.97
C THR A 176 -11.01 -67.70 -26.26
N LYS A 177 -10.11 -67.41 -27.22
CA LYS A 177 -10.00 -68.18 -28.47
C LYS A 177 -9.43 -69.60 -28.27
N GLY A 178 -8.53 -69.80 -27.30
CA GLY A 178 -7.97 -71.12 -26.98
C GLY A 178 -8.92 -72.08 -26.27
N LYS A 179 -10.09 -71.62 -25.78
CA LYS A 179 -11.08 -72.45 -25.06
C LYS A 179 -12.26 -72.89 -25.93
N GLY A 180 -12.30 -72.46 -27.19
CA GLY A 180 -13.38 -72.76 -28.15
C GLY A 180 -13.11 -73.92 -29.12
N ASP A 181 -11.94 -74.57 -29.06
CA ASP A 181 -11.50 -75.57 -30.05
C ASP A 181 -11.16 -76.93 -29.40
N MET A 182 -12.02 -77.38 -28.47
CA MET A 182 -11.85 -78.70 -27.82
C MET A 182 -13.21 -79.38 -27.56
N GLY A 183 -14.12 -79.29 -28.53
CA GLY A 183 -15.47 -79.84 -28.40
C GLY A 183 -16.22 -79.94 -29.72
N ALA A 184 -15.61 -80.58 -30.73
CA ALA A 184 -16.32 -81.04 -31.91
C ALA A 184 -15.53 -82.16 -32.60
N GLU A 185 -15.50 -83.37 -32.03
CA GLU A 185 -15.33 -84.61 -32.81
C GLU A 185 -15.85 -85.82 -32.00
N ASP A 186 -16.65 -86.63 -32.70
CA ASP A 186 -17.45 -87.83 -32.36
C ASP A 186 -18.65 -87.72 -31.40
#